data_AF-A0A073K693-F1
#
_entry.id   AF-A0A073K693-F1
#
_cell.length_a   1.000
_cell.length_b   1.000
_cell.length_c   1.000
_cell.angle_alpha   90.00
_cell.angle_beta   90.00
_cell.angle_gamma   90.00
#
_symmetry.space_group_name_H-M   'P 1'
#
loop_
_entity.id
_entity.type
_entity.pdbx_description
1 polymer ?
#
loop_
_entity_poly.entity_id
_entity_poly.type
_entity_poly.pdbx_seq_one_letter_code
_entity_poly.pdbx_strand_id
1 'polypeptide(L)' 'MERKINKMMRDLQFLMKHGQIGMDLTDFKYQELLFGALEITGKKFATEIYENTLILKLRYSKKN' A
#
# COMPACT_ATOMS: atom_id res chain seq x y z
N MET A 1 -0.05 2.88 19.52
CA MET A 1 0.23 3.61 18.26
C MET A 1 1.43 3.01 17.53
N GLU A 2 2.56 2.78 18.22
CA GLU A 2 3.79 2.20 17.66
C GLU A 2 3.61 0.88 16.88
N ARG A 3 2.79 -0.06 17.38
CA ARG A 3 2.53 -1.34 16.68
C ARG A 3 1.93 -1.16 15.28
N LYS A 4 1.04 -0.17 15.10
CA LYS A 4 0.42 0.11 13.79
C LYS A 4 1.42 0.76 12.83
N ILE A 5 2.27 1.66 13.33
CA ILE A 5 3.32 2.31 12.54
C ILE A 5 4.36 1.27 12.10
N ASN A 6 4.78 0.37 12.98
CA ASN A 6 5.73 -0.70 12.65
C ASN A 6 5.17 -1.66 11.60
N LYS A 7 3.88 -2.01 11.71
CA LYS A 7 3.19 -2.80 10.68
C LYS A 7 3.19 -2.06 9.34
N MET A 8 2.77 -0.80 9.33
CA MET A 8 2.76 0.04 8.12
C MET A 8 4.15 0.13 7.47
N MET A 9 5.23 0.29 8.26
CA MET A 9 6.59 0.36 7.71
C MET A 9 7.00 -0.94 7.03
N ARG A 10 6.68 -2.09 7.63
CA ARG A 10 6.95 -3.41 7.04
C ARG A 10 6.15 -3.62 5.77
N ASP A 11 4.87 -3.26 5.78
CA ASP A 11 3.98 -3.43 4.63
C ASP A 11 4.38 -2.49 3.49
N LEU A 12 4.83 -1.27 3.79
CA LEU A 12 5.41 -0.37 2.81
C LEU A 12 6.69 -0.95 2.20
N GLN A 13 7.61 -1.47 3.02
CA GLN A 13 8.82 -2.14 2.52
C GLN A 13 8.48 -3.36 1.64
N PHE A 14 7.48 -4.14 2.05
CA PHE A 14 7.00 -5.28 1.29
C PHE A 14 6.43 -4.84 -0.07
N LEU A 15 5.56 -3.83 -0.08
CA LEU A 15 4.99 -3.26 -1.29
C LEU A 15 6.07 -2.71 -2.23
N MET A 16 7.08 -2.02 -1.68
CA MET A 16 8.20 -1.48 -2.47
C MET A 16 9.06 -2.56 -3.11
N LYS A 17 9.18 -3.72 -2.46
CA LYS A 17 9.96 -4.87 -2.93
C LYS A 17 9.19 -5.75 -3.92
N HIS A 18 7.93 -6.03 -3.62
CA HIS A 18 7.11 -7.00 -4.36
C HIS A 18 6.16 -6.36 -5.37
N GLY A 19 5.97 -5.05 -5.31
CA GLY A 19 5.13 -4.29 -6.23
C GLY A 19 3.63 -4.36 -5.91
N GLN A 20 3.20 -5.23 -5.00
CA GLN A 20 1.80 -5.28 -4.55
C GLN A 20 1.63 -5.80 -3.12
N ILE A 21 0.51 -5.42 -2.48
CA ILE A 21 0.10 -5.92 -1.17
C ILE A 21 -1.44 -5.96 -1.08
N GLY A 22 -1.98 -6.92 -0.33
CA GLY A 22 -3.41 -6.97 0.04
C GLY A 22 -3.65 -6.45 1.46
N MET A 23 -4.73 -5.72 1.65
CA MET A 23 -5.17 -5.23 2.96
C MET A 23 -6.68 -5.42 3.16
N ASP A 24 -7.10 -5.40 4.41
CA ASP A 24 -8.50 -5.48 4.79
C ASP A 24 -9.27 -4.28 4.20
N LEU A 25 -10.36 -4.57 3.47
CA LEU A 25 -11.20 -3.56 2.84
C LEU A 25 -11.90 -2.65 3.87
N THR A 26 -12.10 -3.12 5.09
CA THR A 26 -12.80 -2.42 6.18
C THR A 26 -11.88 -1.57 7.07
N ASP A 27 -10.55 -1.77 7.01
CA ASP A 27 -9.59 -1.00 7.82
C ASP A 27 -9.21 0.32 7.14
N PHE A 28 -10.19 1.23 7.00
CA PHE A 28 -10.03 2.53 6.35
C PHE A 28 -8.87 3.35 6.94
N LYS A 29 -8.70 3.32 8.26
CA LYS A 29 -7.61 4.04 8.93
C LYS A 29 -6.23 3.53 8.53
N TYR A 30 -6.11 2.21 8.31
CA TYR A 30 -4.87 1.64 7.82
C TYR A 30 -4.61 1.97 6.35
N GLN A 31 -5.67 1.95 5.53
CA GLN A 31 -5.61 2.35 4.12
C GLN A 31 -5.13 3.79 3.97
N GLU A 32 -5.73 4.74 4.69
CA GLU A 32 -5.32 6.16 4.67
C GLU A 32 -3.85 6.33 5.08
N LEU A 33 -3.42 5.64 6.14
CA LEU A 33 -2.03 5.71 6.62
C LEU A 33 -1.05 5.22 5.56
N LEU A 34 -1.34 4.08 4.92
CA LEU A 34 -0.46 3.49 3.91
C LEU A 34 -0.46 4.31 2.61
N PHE A 35 -1.61 4.86 2.21
CA PHE A 35 -1.71 5.75 1.05
C PHE A 35 -0.92 7.04 1.25
N GLY A 36 -1.07 7.71 2.40
CA GLY A 36 -0.28 8.89 2.72
C GLY A 36 1.22 8.61 2.73
N ALA A 37 1.64 7.46 3.27
CA ALA A 37 3.04 7.04 3.21
C ALA A 37 3.53 6.82 1.77
N LEU A 38 2.69 6.26 0.88
CA LEU A 38 3.03 6.05 -0.53
C LEU A 38 3.10 7.34 -1.33
N GLU A 39 2.19 8.28 -1.09
CA GLU A 39 2.20 9.60 -1.73
C GLU A 39 3.53 10.32 -1.49
N ILE A 40 4.06 10.24 -0.26
CA ILE A 40 5.38 10.80 0.10
C ILE A 40 6.51 10.16 -0.73
N THR A 41 6.40 8.89 -1.12
CA THR A 41 7.41 8.23 -1.97
C THR A 41 7.37 8.68 -3.43
N GLY A 42 6.32 9.41 -3.85
CA GLY A 42 6.11 9.85 -5.23
C GLY A 42 5.81 8.72 -6.22
N LYS A 43 5.60 7.49 -5.75
CA LYS A 43 5.27 6.36 -6.61
C LYS A 43 3.79 6.38 -6.99
N LYS A 44 3.53 6.16 -8.27
CA LYS A 44 2.16 5.92 -8.76
C LYS A 44 1.72 4.53 -8.33
N PHE A 45 0.46 4.39 -7.94
CA PHE A 45 -0.14 3.12 -7.56
C PHE A 45 -1.57 3.00 -8.12
N ALA A 46 -2.10 1.79 -8.09
CA ALA A 46 -3.48 1.45 -8.39
C ALA A 46 -4.06 0.60 -7.27
N THR A 47 -5.36 0.71 -7.06
CA THR A 47 -6.12 -0.14 -6.17
C THR A 47 -7.10 -1.00 -6.96
N GLU A 48 -7.34 -2.21 -6.48
CA GLU A 48 -8.28 -3.17 -7.03
C GLU A 48 -8.96 -3.89 -5.85
N ILE A 49 -10.26 -4.16 -5.93
CA ILE A 49 -10.97 -4.93 -4.90
C ILE A 49 -11.10 -6.36 -5.40
N TYR A 50 -10.65 -7.31 -4.59
CA TYR A 50 -10.83 -8.74 -4.84
C TYR A 50 -11.44 -9.38 -3.59
N GLU A 51 -12.65 -9.91 -3.75
CA GLU A 51 -13.49 -10.41 -2.64
C GLU A 51 -13.61 -9.35 -1.54
N ASN A 52 -13.04 -9.60 -0.35
CA ASN A 52 -13.03 -8.67 0.79
C ASN A 52 -11.64 -8.04 1.04
N THR A 53 -10.76 -8.06 0.04
CA THR A 53 -9.40 -7.54 0.13
C THR A 53 -9.20 -6.37 -0.84
N LEU A 54 -8.66 -5.27 -0.34
CA LEU A 54 -8.15 -4.19 -1.17
C LEU A 54 -6.71 -4.51 -1.58
N ILE A 55 -6.50 -4.70 -2.88
CA ILE A 55 -5.19 -4.95 -3.47
C ILE A 55 -4.60 -3.63 -3.92
N LEU A 56 -3.40 -3.32 -3.44
CA LEU A 56 -2.63 -2.14 -3.79
C LEU A 56 -1.42 -2.54 -4.63
N LYS A 57 -1.28 -1.97 -5.82
CA LYS A 57 -0.25 -2.29 -6.81
C LYS A 57 0.52 -1.04 -7.21
N LEU A 58 1.85 -1.08 -7.11
CA LEU A 58 2.72 -0.02 -7.65
C LEU A 58 2.69 -0.05 -9.18
N ARG A 59 2.54 1.13 -9.80
CA ARG A 59 2.69 1.30 -11.23
C ARG A 59 4.13 1.63 -11.54
N TYR A 60 4.88 0.66 -12.05
CA TYR A 60 6.18 0.93 -12.63
C TYR A 60 5.96 1.68 -13.95
N SER A 61 6.50 2.90 -14.05
CA SER A 61 6.60 3.57 -15.33
C SER A 61 7.54 2.72 -16.20
N LYS A 62 7.06 2.21 -17.35
CA LYS A 62 7.98 1.78 -18.41
C LYS A 62 8.87 3.00 -18.69
N LYS A 63 10.16 2.91 -18.36
CA LYS A 63 11.15 3.82 -18.92
C LYS A 63 11.14 3.51 -20.41
N ASN A 64 10.49 4.38 -21.17
CA ASN A 64 10.59 4.41 -22.63
C ASN A 64 11.92 5.06 -23.01
#